data_AF-A0A537P4B3-F1
#
_entry.id   AF-A0A537P4B3-F1
#
_cell.length_a   1.000
_cell.length_b   1.000
_cell.length_c   1.000
_cell.angle_alpha   90.00
_cell.angle_beta   90.00
_cell.angle_gamma   90.00
#
_symmetry.space_group_name_H-M   'P 1'
#
loop_
_entity.id
_entity.type
_entity.pdbx_description
1 polymer ?
#
loop_
_entity_poly.entity_id
_entity_poly.type
_entity_poly.pdbx_seq_one_letter_code
_entity_poly.pdbx_strand_id
1 'polypeptide(L)' 'FVAVDVKAVRPFPKPVTLAQVKADARLKAMSLAKHPRLSVQPVTAQEWKIVCGLGGAKE' A
#
# COMPACT_ATOMS: atom_id res chain seq x y z
N PHE A 1 -13.32 -20.22 -10.48
CA PHE A 1 -12.27 -19.59 -9.67
C PHE A 1 -11.07 -19.31 -10.57
N VAL A 2 -10.38 -18.20 -10.33
CA VAL A 2 -9.17 -17.83 -11.06
C VAL A 2 -8.08 -17.47 -10.05
N ALA A 3 -6.82 -17.66 -10.43
CA ALA A 3 -5.66 -17.34 -9.62
C ALA A 3 -4.64 -16.58 -10.45
N VAL A 4 -3.74 -15.88 -9.78
CA VAL A 4 -2.64 -15.14 -10.42
C VAL A 4 -1.34 -15.47 -9.71
N ASP A 5 -0.26 -15.58 -10.48
CA ASP A 5 1.09 -15.71 -9.96
C ASP A 5 1.70 -14.34 -9.72
N VAL A 6 2.40 -14.19 -8.59
CA VAL A 6 3.11 -12.95 -8.23
C VAL A 6 4.55 -13.29 -7.88
N LYS A 7 5.46 -12.34 -8.15
CA LYS A 7 6.86 -12.43 -7.76
C LYS A 7 7.27 -11.22 -6.93
N ALA A 8 8.15 -11.43 -5.96
CA ALA A 8 8.74 -10.33 -5.22
C ALA A 8 9.64 -9.49 -6.16
N VAL A 9 9.37 -8.20 -6.27
CA VAL A 9 10.18 -7.29 -7.11
C VAL A 9 11.35 -6.71 -6.30
N ARG A 10 11.07 -6.15 -5.12
CA ARG A 10 12.07 -5.56 -4.21
C ARG A 10 11.50 -5.39 -2.79
N PRO A 11 12.35 -5.41 -1.76
CA PRO A 11 11.93 -5.07 -0.40
C PRO A 11 11.80 -3.55 -0.22
N PHE A 12 11.02 -3.13 0.77
CA PHE A 12 11.08 -1.76 1.28
C PHE A 12 12.27 -1.60 2.24
N PRO A 13 13.05 -0.51 2.15
CA PRO A 13 14.07 -0.18 3.14
C PRO A 13 13.51 -0.05 4.56
N LYS A 14 12.29 0.49 4.71
CA LYS A 14 11.59 0.59 5.98
C LYS A 14 10.18 0.01 5.84
N PRO A 15 9.74 -0.89 6.74
CA PRO A 15 8.39 -1.42 6.68
C PRO A 15 7.36 -0.31 6.91
N VAL A 16 6.34 -0.26 6.05
CA VAL A 16 5.23 0.68 6.19
C VAL A 16 4.15 0.01 7.03
N THR A 17 3.93 0.53 8.23
CA THR A 17 2.94 0.00 9.18
C THR A 17 1.54 0.55 8.88
N LEU A 18 0.50 -0.20 9.28
CA LEU A 18 -0.88 0.26 9.16
C LEU A 18 -1.14 1.55 9.94
N ALA A 19 -0.46 1.74 11.07
CA ALA A 19 -0.56 2.97 11.87
C ALA A 19 -0.06 4.19 11.08
N GLN A 20 1.06 4.06 10.35
CA GLN A 20 1.57 5.12 9.47
C GLN A 20 0.60 5.43 8.33
N VAL A 21 0.02 4.39 7.70
CA VAL A 21 -0.98 4.58 6.63
C VAL A 21 -2.22 5.32 7.15
N LYS A 22 -2.73 4.96 8.33
CA LYS A 22 -3.92 5.60 8.93
C LYS A 22 -3.66 7.01 9.45
N ALA A 23 -2.42 7.31 9.85
CA ALA A 23 -2.02 8.64 10.32
C ALA A 23 -1.85 9.65 9.16
N ASP A 24 -1.56 9.18 7.95
CA ASP A 24 -1.37 10.05 6.79
C ASP A 24 -2.73 10.50 6.21
N ALA A 25 -3.01 11.79 6.33
CA ALA A 25 -4.26 12.38 5.84
C ALA A 25 -4.50 12.16 4.34
N ARG A 26 -3.43 11.99 3.54
CA ARG A 26 -3.51 11.78 2.09
C ARG A 26 -3.99 10.38 1.74
N LEU A 27 -3.89 9.42 2.66
CA LEU A 27 -4.29 8.01 2.47
C LEU A 27 -5.64 7.69 3.11
N LYS A 28 -6.36 8.67 3.66
CA LYS A 28 -7.69 8.47 4.27
C LYS A 28 -8.71 7.84 3.31
N ALA A 29 -8.58 8.11 2.02
CA ALA A 29 -9.47 7.58 1.00
C ALA A 29 -9.15 6.14 0.58
N MET A 30 -7.94 5.66 0.88
CA MET A 30 -7.41 4.37 0.44
C MET A 30 -8.27 3.21 0.95
N SER A 31 -8.50 2.23 0.09
CA SER A 31 -9.28 1.03 0.43
C SER A 31 -8.74 0.32 1.68
N LEU A 32 -7.43 0.38 1.92
CA LEU A 32 -6.78 -0.24 3.08
C LEU A 32 -7.23 0.39 4.40
N ALA A 33 -7.50 1.69 4.40
CA ALA A 33 -7.98 2.40 5.58
C ALA A 33 -9.48 2.17 5.81
N LYS A 34 -10.28 2.02 4.75
CA LYS A 34 -11.75 1.91 4.80
C LYS A 34 -12.28 0.49 4.96
N HIS A 35 -11.60 -0.49 4.35
CA HIS A 35 -12.09 -1.86 4.22
C HIS A 35 -11.04 -2.87 4.71
N PRO A 36 -10.85 -3.00 6.04
CA PRO A 36 -9.76 -3.80 6.61
C PRO A 36 -9.87 -5.31 6.34
N ARG A 37 -11.05 -5.78 5.91
CA ARG A 37 -11.32 -7.20 5.61
C ARG A 37 -11.23 -7.55 4.11
N LEU A 38 -10.97 -6.57 3.25
CA LEU A 38 -10.85 -6.80 1.80
C LEU A 38 -9.41 -7.21 1.48
N SER A 39 -9.17 -8.43 1.01
CA SER A 39 -7.80 -8.94 0.82
C SER A 39 -7.09 -8.39 -0.42
N VAL A 40 -7.82 -8.16 -1.51
CA VAL A 40 -7.28 -7.58 -2.76
C VAL A 40 -7.95 -6.24 -2.98
N GLN A 41 -7.14 -5.19 -3.07
CA GLN A 41 -7.63 -3.82 -3.02
C GLN A 41 -7.04 -2.99 -4.16
N PRO A 42 -7.84 -2.13 -4.81
CA PRO A 42 -7.32 -1.18 -5.77
C PRO A 42 -6.46 -0.12 -5.07
N VAL A 43 -5.38 0.31 -5.73
CA VAL A 43 -4.49 1.38 -5.28
C VAL A 43 -4.29 2.35 -6.44
N THR A 44 -4.52 3.63 -6.21
CA THR A 44 -4.27 4.68 -7.21
C THR A 44 -2.77 4.95 -7.33
N ALA A 45 -2.34 5.50 -8.48
CA ALA A 45 -0.94 5.88 -8.68
C ALA A 45 -0.43 6.89 -7.63
N GLN A 46 -1.30 7.77 -7.13
CA GLN A 46 -0.93 8.72 -6.09
C GLN A 46 -0.71 8.03 -4.74
N GLU A 47 -1.61 7.14 -4.33
CA GLU A 47 -1.46 6.36 -3.10
C GLU A 47 -0.21 5.48 -3.15
N TRP A 48 0.05 4.86 -4.30
CA TRP A 48 1.25 4.06 -4.53
C TRP A 48 2.53 4.86 -4.27
N LYS A 49 2.67 6.02 -4.89
CA LYS A 49 3.84 6.91 -4.69
C LYS A 49 4.03 7.32 -3.24
N ILE A 50 2.93 7.64 -2.54
CA ILE A 50 2.99 8.01 -1.13
C ILE A 50 3.49 6.85 -0.28
N VAL A 51 2.91 5.65 -0.44
CA VAL A 51 3.32 4.45 0.29
C VAL A 51 4.77 4.07 -0.03
N CYS A 52 5.18 4.13 -1.30
CA CYS A 52 6.55 3.89 -1.69
C CYS A 52 7.53 4.88 -1.06
N GLY A 53 7.15 6.17 -0.99
CA GLY A 53 7.91 7.20 -0.29
C GLY A 53 8.03 6.94 1.22
N LEU A 54 6.95 6.54 1.89
CA LEU A 54 6.96 6.17 3.31
C LEU A 54 7.93 5.02 3.59
N GLY A 55 7.95 4.03 2.69
CA GLY A 55 8.86 2.88 2.79
C GLY A 55 10.31 3.20 2.39
N GLY A 56 10.58 4.40 1.88
CA GLY A 56 11.89 4.80 1.35
C GLY A 56 12.28 4.08 0.06
N ALA A 57 11.32 3.47 -0.65
CA ALA A 57 11.60 2.88 -1.95
C ALA A 57 11.82 3.99 -2.98
N LYS A 58 12.96 3.92 -3.68
CA LYS A 58 13.23 4.77 -4.83
C LYS A 58 12.47 4.21 -6.03
N GLU A 59 11.36 4.82 -6.42
CA GLU A 59 10.77 4.59 -7.74
C GLU A 59 11.67 5.16 -8.84
#